data_AF-A0A4Y2H507-F1
#
_entry.id   AF-A0A4Y2H507-F1
#
_cell.length_a   1.000
_cell.length_b   1.000
_cell.length_c   1.000
_cell.angle_alpha   90.00
_cell.angle_beta   90.00
_cell.angle_gamma   90.00
#
_symmetry.space_group_name_H-M   'P 1'
#
loop_
_entity.id
_entity.type
_entity.pdbx_description
1 polymer ?
#
loop_
_entity_poly.entity_id
_entity_poly.type
_entity_poly.pdbx_seq_one_letter_code
_entity_poly.pdbx_strand_id
1 'polypeptide(L)'
;MAHKKSLEALDRTLRDLKKNDQLLGGSLLLLAGDFRQTLLVIPNSTPADKLNACLKTSPLWKFVKIFTLKSNIRVRFCRNETAQHLADIL
;
A
#
# COMPACT_ATOMS: atom_id res chain seq x y z
N MET A 1 0.34 6.64 1.45
CA MET A 1 -0.99 7.11 0.99
C MET A 1 -1.07 6.92 -0.52
N ALA A 2 -2.01 6.13 -1.03
CA ALA A 2 -2.21 5.95 -2.47
C ALA A 2 -3.71 5.77 -2.76
N HIS A 3 -4.23 6.51 -3.73
CA HIS A 3 -5.64 6.44 -4.13
C HIS A 3 -5.90 5.16 -4.93
N LYS A 4 -7.06 4.51 -4.77
CA LYS A 4 -7.39 3.27 -5.49
C LYS A 4 -7.25 3.37 -7.02
N LYS A 5 -7.67 4.50 -7.57
CA LYS A 5 -7.58 4.81 -9.00
C LYS A 5 -6.13 4.74 -9.53
N SER A 6 -5.13 5.05 -8.70
CA SER A 6 -3.73 4.94 -9.08
C SER A 6 -3.31 3.47 -9.27
N LEU A 7 -3.78 2.58 -8.40
CA LEU A 7 -3.55 1.14 -8.54
C LEU A 7 -4.28 0.56 -9.76
N GLU A 8 -5.51 1.00 -10.00
CA GLU A 8 -6.31 0.59 -11.16
C GLU A 8 -5.72 1.08 -12.47
N ALA A 9 -5.23 2.32 -12.50
CA ALA A 9 -4.52 2.87 -13.65
C ALA A 9 -3.22 2.10 -13.91
N LEU A 10 -2.45 1.79 -12.85
CA LEU A 10 -1.23 0.99 -12.97
C LEU A 10 -1.50 -0.39 -13.58
N ASP A 11 -2.54 -1.08 -13.12
CA ASP A 11 -2.96 -2.38 -13.69
C ASP A 11 -3.28 -2.25 -15.18
N ARG A 12 -4.10 -1.27 -15.56
CA ARG A 12 -4.44 -1.01 -16.97
C ARG A 12 -3.20 -0.73 -17.81
N THR A 13 -2.35 0.19 -17.36
CA THR A 13 -1.13 0.57 -18.07
C THR A 13 -0.17 -0.60 -18.24
N LEU A 14 0.00 -1.46 -17.23
CA LEU A 14 0.89 -2.62 -17.35
C LEU A 14 0.34 -3.68 -18.31
N ARG A 15 -0.98 -3.89 -18.36
CA ARG A 15 -1.61 -4.78 -19.35
C ARG A 15 -1.41 -4.26 -20.77
N ASP A 16 -1.66 -2.97 -20.97
CA ASP A 16 -1.53 -2.30 -22.27
C ASP A 16 -0.07 -2.36 -22.78
N LEU A 17 0.90 -2.01 -21.91
CA LEU A 17 2.32 -2.01 -22.27
C LEU A 17 2.85 -3.40 -22.57
N LYS A 18 2.43 -4.42 -21.82
CA LYS A 18 2.90 -5.80 -21.99
C LYS A 18 2.08 -6.61 -22.99
N LYS A 19 0.96 -6.06 -23.49
CA LYS A 19 -0.03 -6.78 -24.30
C LYS A 19 -0.45 -8.10 -23.64
N ASN A 20 -0.66 -8.07 -22.32
CA ASN A 20 -0.99 -9.23 -21.51
C ASN A 20 -2.15 -8.87 -20.56
N ASP A 21 -3.29 -9.55 -20.73
CA ASP A 21 -4.51 -9.28 -19.95
C ASP A 21 -4.49 -9.85 -18.52
N GLN A 22 -3.43 -10.56 -18.13
CA GLN A 22 -3.24 -10.97 -16.75
C GLN A 22 -3.12 -9.75 -15.81
N LEU A 23 -3.46 -9.95 -14.53
CA LEU A 23 -3.34 -8.93 -13.50
C LEU A 23 -1.93 -8.29 -13.51
N LEU A 24 -1.88 -6.95 -13.55
CA LEU A 24 -0.67 -6.13 -13.66
C LEU A 24 0.23 -6.51 -14.85
N GLY A 25 -0.35 -7.02 -15.93
CA GLY A 25 0.39 -7.55 -17.08
C GLY A 25 1.29 -8.73 -16.73
N GLY A 26 0.92 -9.52 -15.72
CA GLY A 26 1.73 -10.63 -15.18
C GLY A 26 2.87 -10.19 -14.26
N SER A 27 2.88 -8.93 -13.80
CA SER A 27 3.91 -8.41 -12.90
C SER A 27 3.60 -8.69 -11.43
N LEU A 28 4.63 -9.01 -10.65
CA LEU A 28 4.52 -9.03 -9.20
C LEU A 28 4.53 -7.58 -8.65
N LEU A 29 3.55 -7.24 -7.82
CA LEU A 29 3.49 -5.98 -7.10
C LEU A 29 3.50 -6.25 -5.60
N LEU A 30 4.46 -5.65 -4.90
CA LEU A 30 4.49 -5.61 -3.44
C LEU A 30 3.94 -4.27 -2.97
N LEU A 31 2.87 -4.31 -2.20
CA LEU A 31 2.32 -3.15 -1.51
C LEU A 31 2.78 -3.17 -0.05
N ALA A 32 3.40 -2.08 0.39
CA ALA A 32 3.78 -1.87 1.78
C ALA A 32 3.13 -0.59 2.31
N GLY A 33 2.63 -0.63 3.54
CA GLY A 33 2.04 0.53 4.19
C GLY A 33 1.20 0.15 5.40
N ASP A 34 0.88 1.16 6.20
CA ASP A 34 0.01 1.01 7.36
C ASP A 34 -1.28 1.80 7.15
N PHE A 35 -2.42 1.09 7.08
CA PHE A 35 -3.74 1.70 6.95
C PHE A 35 -4.20 2.42 8.23
N ARG A 36 -3.48 2.27 9.34
CA ARG A 36 -3.78 2.94 10.62
C ARG A 36 -3.11 4.31 10.77
N GLN A 37 -2.13 4.65 9.91
CA GLN A 37 -1.39 5.91 10.02
C GLN A 37 -2.24 7.12 9.65
N THR A 38 -2.59 7.29 8.37
CA THR A 38 -3.40 8.44 7.93
C THR A 38 -4.22 8.06 6.69
N LEU A 39 -5.52 8.39 6.71
CA LEU A 39 -6.37 8.29 5.52
C LEU A 39 -5.90 9.27 4.44
N LEU A 40 -6.32 9.04 3.19
CA LEU A 40 -6.05 9.97 2.09
C LEU A 40 -6.65 11.35 2.42
N VAL A 41 -5.83 12.39 2.24
CA VAL A 41 -6.28 13.78 2.33
C VAL A 41 -6.92 14.14 0.99
N ILE A 42 -8.23 14.24 0.98
CA ILE A 42 -9.00 14.73 -0.17
C ILE A 42 -9.69 16.02 0.29
N PRO A 43 -9.37 17.19 -0.32
CA PRO A 43 -10.01 18.46 0.03
C PRO A 43 -11.53 18.37 -0.13
N ASN A 44 -12.29 18.99 0.79
CA ASN A 44 -13.75 19.05 0.75
C ASN A 44 -14.47 17.69 0.62
N SER A 45 -13.83 16.61 1.06
CA SER A 45 -14.37 15.25 0.95
C SER A 45 -15.17 14.83 2.17
N THR A 46 -16.20 14.04 1.92
CA THR A 46 -16.93 13.36 2.99
C THR A 46 -16.12 12.17 3.53
N PRO A 47 -16.44 11.66 4.74
CA PRO A 47 -15.85 10.42 5.22
C PRO A 47 -16.04 9.24 4.26
N ALA A 48 -17.19 9.17 3.58
CA ALA A 48 -17.47 8.13 2.59
C ALA A 48 -16.52 8.22 1.38
N ASP A 49 -16.21 9.43 0.91
CA ASP A 49 -15.26 9.65 -0.18
C ASP A 49 -13.85 9.20 0.20
N LYS A 50 -13.41 9.51 1.43
CA LYS A 50 -12.10 9.09 1.95
C LYS A 50 -11.99 7.57 2.04
N LEU A 51 -13.05 6.89 2.48
CA LEU A 51 -13.11 5.43 2.51
C LEU A 51 -13.10 4.86 1.09
N ASN A 52 -13.91 5.41 0.18
CA ASN A 52 -13.99 5.00 -1.21
C ASN A 52 -12.69 5.24 -1.98
N ALA A 53 -11.84 6.14 -1.53
CA ALA A 53 -10.51 6.37 -2.09
C ALA A 53 -9.48 5.34 -1.63
N CYS A 54 -9.74 4.60 -0.55
CA CYS A 54 -8.83 3.63 0.04
C CYS A 54 -8.58 2.45 -0.91
N LEU A 55 -7.33 1.96 -0.96
CA LEU A 55 -6.94 0.78 -1.75
C LEU A 55 -7.83 -0.44 -1.48
N LYS A 56 -8.30 -0.62 -0.24
CA LYS A 56 -9.17 -1.72 0.18
C LYS A 56 -10.51 -1.75 -0.56
N THR A 57 -10.94 -0.63 -1.12
CA THR A 57 -12.19 -0.52 -1.89
C THR A 57 -11.98 -0.69 -3.40
N SER A 58 -10.74 -0.95 -3.84
CA SER A 58 -10.46 -1.27 -5.24
C SER A 58 -10.96 -2.68 -5.58
N PRO A 59 -11.52 -2.91 -6.77
CA PRO A 59 -11.83 -4.26 -7.25
C PRO A 59 -10.62 -5.18 -7.31
N LEU A 60 -9.41 -4.60 -7.43
CA LEU A 60 -8.15 -5.34 -7.46
C LEU A 60 -7.76 -5.90 -6.09
N TRP A 61 -8.31 -5.36 -5.00
CA TRP A 61 -7.96 -5.75 -3.64
C TRP A 61 -8.25 -7.23 -3.35
N LYS A 62 -9.25 -7.82 -4.03
CA LYS A 62 -9.60 -9.25 -3.90
C LYS A 62 -8.47 -10.21 -4.33
N PHE A 63 -7.51 -9.73 -5.11
CA PHE A 63 -6.36 -10.52 -5.57
C PHE A 63 -5.12 -10.30 -4.70
N VAL A 64 -5.18 -9.39 -3.72
CA VAL A 64 -4.05 -9.06 -2.85
C VAL A 64 -3.94 -10.11 -1.74
N LYS A 65 -2.76 -10.73 -1.63
CA LYS A 65 -2.39 -11.54 -0.48
C LYS A 65 -1.88 -10.64 0.64
N ILE A 66 -2.51 -10.71 1.80
CA ILE A 66 -2.17 -9.86 2.95
C ILE A 66 -1.12 -10.55 3.82
N PHE A 67 -0.03 -9.85 4.08
CA PHE A 67 0.98 -10.24 5.07
C PHE A 67 1.02 -9.18 6.17
N THR A 68 0.99 -9.61 7.44
CA THR A 68 0.98 -8.70 8.59
C THR A 68 2.29 -8.84 9.36
N LEU A 69 3.03 -7.73 9.45
CA LEU A 69 4.18 -7.63 10.34
C LEU A 69 3.69 -7.43 11.77
N LYS A 70 4.09 -8.32 12.69
CA LYS A 70 3.67 -8.30 14.10
C LYS A 70 4.72 -7.69 15.04
N SER A 71 5.99 -7.76 14.66
CA SER A 71 7.08 -7.26 15.48
C SER A 71 7.42 -5.83 15.09
N ASN A 72 7.25 -4.89 16.02
CA ASN A 72 7.76 -3.53 15.85
C ASN A 72 9.26 -3.53 16.15
N ILE A 73 10.06 -3.46 15.09
CA ILE A 73 11.51 -3.53 15.15
C ILE A 73 12.10 -2.27 15.82
N ARG A 74 11.51 -1.08 15.57
CA ARG A 74 11.94 0.19 16.21
C ARG A 74 11.85 0.12 17.73
N VAL A 75 10.70 -0.32 18.25
CA VAL A 75 10.49 -0.45 19.71
C VAL A 75 11.43 -1.50 20.29
N ARG A 76 11.66 -2.60 19.57
CA ARG A 76 12.52 -3.69 20.03
C ARG A 76 13.99 -3.27 20.18
N PHE A 77 14.49 -2.40 19.30
CA PHE A 77 15.87 -1.93 19.32
C PHE A 77 16.08 -0.58 20.01
N CYS A 78 15.01 0.05 20.50
CA CYS A 78 15.08 1.33 21.21
C CYS A 78 15.99 1.33 22.46
N ARG A 79 16.39 0.15 22.95
CA ARG A 79 17.30 -0.05 24.10
C ARG A 79 18.69 -0.59 23.71
N ASN A 80 19.02 -0.66 22.43
CA ASN A 80 20.28 -1.22 21.97
C ASN A 80 20.98 -0.22 21.06
N GLU A 81 21.95 0.53 21.62
CA GLU A 81 22.61 1.68 21.00
C GLU A 81 23.23 1.36 19.63
N THR A 82 23.71 0.13 19.43
CA THR A 82 24.29 -0.33 18.16
C THR A 82 23.26 -0.65 17.08
N ALA A 83 22.03 -1.00 17.47
CA ALA A 83 20.93 -1.32 16.56
C ALA A 83 19.99 -0.13 16.30
N GLN A 84 20.15 0.96 17.06
CA GLN A 84 19.38 2.20 16.92
C GLN A 84 19.48 2.76 15.48
N HIS A 85 20.66 2.75 14.88
CA HIS A 85 20.88 3.24 13.51
C HIS A 85 20.07 2.47 12.45
N LEU A 86 19.83 1.16 12.66
CA LEU A 86 18.97 0.37 11.77
C LEU A 86 17.49 0.66 11.99
N ALA A 87 17.11 1.00 13.23
CA ALA A 87 15.75 1.40 13.56
C ALA A 87 15.39 2.78 12.98
N ASP A 88 16.35 3.69 12.85
CA ASP A 88 16.10 5.04 12.31
C ASP A 88 15.95 5.06 10.77
N ILE A 89 16.53 4.09 10.07
CA ILE A 89 16.44 3.97 8.60
C ILE A 89 15.12 3.28 8.16
N LEU A 90 14.47 2.51 9.05
CA LEU A 90 13.25 1.72 8.78
C LEU A 90 11.99 2.38 9.32
#